data_AF-A0A0S8HLW9-F1
#
_entry.id   AF-A0A0S8HLW9-F1
#
_cell.length_a   1.000
_cell.length_b   1.000
_cell.length_c   1.000
_cell.angle_alpha   90.00
_cell.angle_beta   90.00
_cell.angle_gamma   90.00
#
_symmetry.space_group_name_H-M   'P 1'
#
loop_
_entity.id
_entity.type
_entity.pdbx_description
1 polymer ?
#
loop_
_entity_poly.entity_id
_entity_poly.type
_entity_poly.pdbx_seq_one_letter_code
_entity_poly.pdbx_strand_id
1 'polypeptide(L)'
;MDPNPTEGPQAELSGQTDADLLAHMAMAGEDPGAARAAWEVFYRRHVAYLYGVCLRAYGALLGGPAGAADLTADAFRLAYENADKFDPAGIADPERLRLRARAWLGWIARRLVQETLRGRRRVPTKSLRLDHWQQVPAADRPERAPSPDERLVHQALASLNEREQLVIRTTFQWYRPEKRHQRLPNEVAAELARTLGTTPENLRQLRRRALRKIAEFVRGQAGPRMKETTDAQETPRQAPRRRRG
;
A
#
# COMPACT_ATOMS: atom_id res chain seq x y z
N MET A 1 -41.80 22.40 -22.10
CA MET A 1 -40.43 21.90 -21.91
C MET A 1 -40.44 21.18 -20.58
N ASP A 2 -40.72 19.89 -20.61
CA ASP A 2 -40.70 19.08 -19.40
C ASP A 2 -39.25 18.79 -19.01
N PRO A 3 -38.88 18.91 -17.73
CA PRO A 3 -37.54 18.58 -17.26
C PRO A 3 -37.26 17.10 -17.51
N ASN A 4 -36.12 16.82 -18.11
CA ASN A 4 -35.66 15.50 -18.51
C ASN A 4 -35.52 14.60 -17.25
N PRO A 5 -36.37 13.59 -17.02
CA PRO A 5 -36.47 12.89 -15.73
C PRO A 5 -35.41 11.78 -15.55
N THR A 6 -34.21 11.98 -16.11
CA THR A 6 -33.20 10.91 -16.23
C THR A 6 -31.79 11.35 -15.88
N GLU A 7 -31.62 12.36 -15.02
CA GLU A 7 -30.38 12.43 -14.23
C GLU A 7 -30.48 11.37 -13.13
N GLY A 8 -30.05 10.15 -13.46
CA GLY A 8 -30.11 9.02 -12.53
C GLY A 8 -29.27 9.26 -11.27
N PRO A 9 -29.48 8.48 -10.19
CA PRO A 9 -28.85 8.68 -8.88
C PRO A 9 -27.31 8.75 -8.90
N GLN A 10 -26.65 8.28 -9.96
CA GLN A 10 -25.20 8.41 -10.13
C GLN A 10 -24.72 9.86 -10.38
N ALA A 11 -25.53 10.71 -11.01
CA ALA A 11 -25.16 12.09 -11.31
C ALA A 11 -25.06 12.92 -10.02
N GLU A 12 -26.03 12.75 -9.11
CA GLU A 12 -26.05 13.40 -7.80
C GLU A 12 -24.86 12.95 -6.93
N LEU A 13 -24.57 11.64 -6.92
CA LEU A 13 -23.46 11.07 -6.14
C LEU A 13 -22.07 11.47 -6.68
N SER A 14 -21.96 11.83 -7.97
CA SER A 14 -20.67 12.18 -8.57
C SER A 14 -20.02 13.41 -7.92
N GLY A 15 -20.83 14.35 -7.41
CA GLY A 15 -20.38 15.54 -6.68
C GLY A 15 -20.06 15.31 -5.21
N GLN A 16 -20.43 14.16 -4.64
CA GLN A 16 -20.23 13.87 -3.23
C GLN A 16 -18.76 13.58 -2.88
N THR A 17 -18.40 13.85 -1.62
CA THR A 17 -17.06 13.56 -1.11
C THR A 17 -16.85 12.06 -0.95
N ASP A 18 -15.60 11.61 -0.85
CA ASP A 18 -15.32 10.19 -0.61
C ASP A 18 -15.88 9.70 0.74
N ALA A 19 -16.04 10.58 1.73
CA ALA A 19 -16.63 10.22 3.02
C ALA A 19 -18.14 9.96 2.88
N ASP A 20 -18.85 10.80 2.13
CA ASP A 20 -20.29 10.63 1.88
C ASP A 20 -20.57 9.34 1.10
N LEU A 21 -19.77 9.08 0.04
CA LEU A 21 -19.89 7.84 -0.73
C LEU A 21 -19.67 6.60 0.15
N LEU A 22 -18.67 6.62 1.04
CA LEU A 22 -18.42 5.52 1.97
C LEU A 22 -19.52 5.40 3.04
N ALA A 23 -20.12 6.50 3.48
CA ALA A 23 -21.29 6.47 4.36
C ALA A 23 -22.50 5.82 3.66
N HIS A 24 -22.78 6.18 2.41
CA HIS A 24 -23.81 5.50 1.61
C HIS A 24 -23.54 4.00 1.43
N MET A 25 -22.28 3.62 1.16
CA MET A 25 -21.88 2.21 1.08
C MET A 25 -22.09 1.47 2.41
N ALA A 26 -21.85 2.12 3.56
CA ALA A 26 -22.06 1.52 4.88
C ALA A 26 -23.53 1.20 5.17
N MET A 27 -24.46 1.93 4.54
CA MET A 27 -25.92 1.72 4.65
C MET A 27 -26.45 0.61 3.73
N ALA A 28 -25.60 -0.27 3.20
CA ALA A 28 -26.01 -1.33 2.26
C ALA A 28 -27.10 -2.29 2.80
N GLY A 29 -27.27 -2.38 4.12
CA GLY A 29 -28.36 -3.17 4.73
C GLY A 29 -29.72 -2.47 4.69
N GLU A 30 -29.74 -1.14 4.62
CA GLU A 30 -30.95 -0.31 4.64
C GLU A 30 -31.35 0.14 3.23
N ASP A 31 -30.39 0.62 2.45
CA ASP A 31 -30.56 1.00 1.05
C ASP A 31 -29.47 0.40 0.16
N PRO A 32 -29.66 -0.85 -0.30
CA PRO A 32 -28.73 -1.51 -1.22
C PRO A 32 -28.57 -0.77 -2.56
N GLY A 33 -29.58 -0.01 -2.98
CA GLY A 33 -29.57 0.71 -4.25
C GLY A 33 -28.62 1.90 -4.20
N ALA A 34 -28.78 2.75 -3.19
CA ALA A 34 -27.89 3.89 -2.95
C ALA A 34 -26.45 3.41 -2.67
N ALA A 35 -26.28 2.38 -1.84
CA ALA A 35 -24.96 1.81 -1.54
C ALA A 35 -24.23 1.34 -2.81
N ARG A 36 -24.93 0.66 -3.72
CA ARG A 36 -24.36 0.20 -4.99
C ARG A 36 -24.02 1.35 -5.93
N ALA A 37 -24.87 2.36 -6.02
CA ALA A 37 -24.59 3.55 -6.82
C ALA A 37 -23.37 4.33 -6.30
N ALA A 38 -23.27 4.49 -4.97
CA ALA A 38 -22.13 5.14 -4.33
C ALA A 38 -20.84 4.34 -4.53
N TRP A 39 -20.90 3.01 -4.42
CA TRP A 39 -19.77 2.13 -4.71
C TRP A 39 -19.25 2.30 -6.14
N GLU A 40 -20.14 2.41 -7.12
CA GLU A 40 -19.74 2.55 -8.52
C GLU A 40 -19.00 3.87 -8.80
N VAL A 41 -19.48 4.97 -8.20
CA VAL A 41 -18.81 6.28 -8.28
C VAL A 41 -17.44 6.21 -7.58
N PHE A 42 -17.39 5.65 -6.37
CA PHE A 42 -16.14 5.49 -5.62
C PHE A 42 -15.13 4.60 -6.36
N TYR A 43 -15.58 3.48 -6.94
CA TYR A 43 -14.75 2.58 -7.74
C TYR A 43 -14.16 3.30 -8.95
N ARG A 44 -14.98 3.95 -9.77
CA ARG A 44 -14.51 4.70 -10.95
C ARG A 44 -13.49 5.78 -10.59
N ARG A 45 -13.70 6.49 -9.48
CA ARG A 45 -12.82 7.58 -9.01
C ARG A 45 -11.42 7.11 -8.59
N HIS A 46 -11.28 5.85 -8.15
CA HIS A 46 -10.05 5.37 -7.49
C HIS A 46 -9.41 4.15 -8.13
N VAL A 47 -10.10 3.39 -9.00
CA VAL A 47 -9.61 2.13 -9.55
C VAL A 47 -8.27 2.28 -10.28
N ALA A 48 -8.14 3.28 -11.15
CA ALA A 48 -6.92 3.51 -11.91
C ALA A 48 -5.73 3.83 -10.99
N TYR A 49 -5.97 4.61 -9.94
CA TYR A 49 -4.96 4.94 -8.95
C TYR A 49 -4.52 3.69 -8.16
N LEU A 50 -5.48 2.96 -7.58
CA LEU A 50 -5.16 1.80 -6.74
C LEU A 50 -4.50 0.69 -7.55
N TYR A 51 -5.00 0.42 -8.76
CA TYR A 51 -4.39 -0.53 -9.68
C TYR A 51 -2.93 -0.17 -9.99
N GLY A 52 -2.66 1.09 -10.34
CA GLY A 52 -1.28 1.55 -10.60
C GLY A 52 -0.36 1.38 -9.38
N VAL A 53 -0.86 1.62 -8.16
CA VAL A 53 -0.12 1.36 -6.91
C VAL A 53 0.14 -0.14 -6.73
N CYS A 54 -0.89 -0.98 -6.89
CA CYS A 54 -0.78 -2.43 -6.76
C CYS A 54 0.19 -3.03 -7.77
N LEU A 55 0.12 -2.61 -9.03
CA LEU A 55 0.98 -3.08 -10.11
C LEU A 55 2.46 -2.77 -9.82
N ARG A 56 2.76 -1.52 -9.45
CA ARG A 56 4.14 -1.11 -9.13
C ARG A 56 4.68 -1.78 -7.86
N ALA A 57 3.87 -1.84 -6.81
CA ALA A 57 4.33 -2.33 -5.50
C ALA A 57 4.37 -3.86 -5.41
N TYR A 58 3.41 -4.54 -6.04
CA TYR A 58 3.16 -5.97 -5.83
C TYR A 58 3.07 -6.77 -7.13
N GLY A 59 3.07 -6.15 -8.31
CA GLY A 59 2.93 -6.85 -9.59
C GLY A 59 3.95 -7.97 -9.76
N ALA A 60 5.24 -7.69 -9.57
CA ALA A 60 6.28 -8.72 -9.67
C ALA A 60 6.10 -9.88 -8.66
N LEU A 61 5.49 -9.62 -7.50
CA LEU A 61 5.24 -10.63 -6.48
C LEU A 61 3.99 -11.49 -6.78
N LEU A 62 2.98 -10.90 -7.42
CA LEU A 62 1.68 -11.50 -7.64
C LEU A 62 1.47 -12.03 -9.07
N GLY A 63 2.53 -12.16 -9.87
CA GLY A 63 2.43 -12.68 -11.25
C GLY A 63 2.05 -11.63 -12.30
N GLY A 64 2.40 -10.37 -12.07
CA GLY A 64 2.29 -9.28 -13.03
C GLY A 64 0.95 -8.54 -13.00
N PRO A 65 0.49 -8.03 -14.17
CA PRO A 65 -0.76 -7.26 -14.28
C PRO A 65 -2.00 -7.99 -13.75
N ALA A 66 -2.14 -9.29 -14.02
CA ALA A 66 -3.30 -10.06 -13.59
C ALA A 66 -3.43 -10.11 -12.06
N GLY A 67 -2.35 -10.44 -11.35
CA GLY A 67 -2.37 -10.46 -9.88
C GLY A 67 -2.57 -9.08 -9.25
N ALA A 68 -2.11 -8.01 -9.91
CA ALA A 68 -2.39 -6.64 -9.47
C ALA A 68 -3.87 -6.25 -9.65
N ALA A 69 -4.51 -6.71 -10.73
CA ALA A 69 -5.94 -6.51 -10.96
C ALA A 69 -6.77 -7.27 -9.91
N ASP A 70 -6.44 -8.54 -9.64
CA ASP A 70 -7.11 -9.35 -8.61
C ASP A 70 -6.99 -8.70 -7.22
N LEU A 71 -5.78 -8.25 -6.84
CA LEU A 71 -5.56 -7.55 -5.58
C LEU A 71 -6.40 -6.26 -5.48
N THR A 72 -6.50 -5.51 -6.58
CA THR A 72 -7.28 -4.28 -6.63
C THR A 72 -8.77 -4.56 -6.47
N ALA A 73 -9.30 -5.58 -7.17
CA ALA A 73 -10.67 -6.03 -7.04
C ALA A 73 -11.00 -6.43 -5.59
N ASP A 74 -10.15 -7.26 -4.98
CA ASP A 74 -10.30 -7.70 -3.60
C ASP A 74 -10.25 -6.55 -2.60
N ALA A 75 -9.40 -5.55 -2.84
CA ALA A 75 -9.31 -4.38 -1.99
C ALA A 75 -10.60 -3.55 -2.03
N PHE A 76 -11.19 -3.33 -3.20
CA PHE A 76 -12.48 -2.64 -3.32
C PHE A 76 -13.64 -3.44 -2.72
N ARG A 77 -13.64 -4.77 -2.87
CA ARG A 77 -14.62 -5.64 -2.22
C ARG A 77 -14.56 -5.48 -0.70
N LEU A 78 -13.36 -5.56 -0.11
CA LEU A 78 -13.18 -5.34 1.33
C LEU A 78 -13.53 -3.92 1.77
N ALA A 79 -13.25 -2.91 0.94
CA ALA A 79 -13.63 -1.53 1.23
C ALA A 79 -15.15 -1.37 1.28
N TYR A 80 -15.90 -2.00 0.36
CA TYR A 80 -17.37 -2.02 0.41
C TYR A 80 -17.89 -2.71 1.66
N GLU A 81 -17.38 -3.91 1.98
CA GLU A 81 -17.79 -4.69 3.15
C GLU A 81 -17.43 -4.04 4.50
N ASN A 82 -16.53 -3.06 4.51
CA ASN A 82 -16.04 -2.41 5.73
C ASN A 82 -16.12 -0.88 5.62
N ALA A 83 -17.05 -0.37 4.81
CA ALA A 83 -17.19 1.07 4.56
C ALA A 83 -17.50 1.84 5.86
N ASP A 84 -18.24 1.21 6.78
CA ASP A 84 -18.54 1.69 8.13
C ASP A 84 -17.28 1.96 8.98
N LYS A 85 -16.16 1.31 8.66
CA LYS A 85 -14.88 1.47 9.40
C LYS A 85 -14.02 2.60 8.86
N PHE A 86 -14.45 3.28 7.81
CA PHE A 86 -13.73 4.44 7.33
C PHE A 86 -13.93 5.63 8.28
N ASP A 87 -12.83 6.12 8.83
CA ASP A 87 -12.83 7.30 9.69
C ASP A 87 -12.29 8.51 8.91
N PRO A 88 -13.15 9.51 8.60
CA PRO A 88 -12.73 10.75 7.96
C PRO A 88 -11.89 11.63 8.89
N ALA A 89 -11.80 11.32 10.19
CA ALA A 89 -11.01 12.04 11.19
C ALA A 89 -11.31 13.55 11.23
N GLY A 90 -12.58 13.94 11.01
CA GLY A 90 -13.03 15.33 10.98
C GLY A 90 -12.49 16.15 9.80
N ILE A 91 -11.93 15.53 8.76
CA ILE A 91 -11.44 16.23 7.57
C ILE A 91 -12.64 16.71 6.73
N ALA A 92 -12.75 18.03 6.54
CA ALA A 92 -13.79 18.63 5.69
C ALA A 92 -13.34 18.89 4.25
N ASP A 93 -12.03 19.04 4.01
CA ASP A 93 -11.49 19.32 2.68
C ASP A 93 -11.60 18.08 1.76
N PRO A 94 -12.32 18.17 0.62
CA PRO A 94 -12.52 17.03 -0.28
C PRO A 94 -11.24 16.41 -0.81
N GLU A 95 -10.21 17.20 -1.12
CA GLU A 95 -8.95 16.66 -1.64
C GLU A 95 -8.15 15.91 -0.57
N ARG A 96 -8.15 16.41 0.67
CA ARG A 96 -7.60 15.66 1.81
C ARG A 96 -8.38 14.39 2.11
N LEU A 97 -9.71 14.42 2.02
CA LEU A 97 -10.54 13.21 2.12
C LEU A 97 -10.19 12.20 1.03
N ARG A 98 -9.96 12.68 -0.19
CA ARG A 98 -9.52 11.84 -1.31
C ARG A 98 -8.19 11.17 -1.05
N LEU A 99 -7.22 11.89 -0.51
CA LEU A 99 -5.93 11.32 -0.12
C LEU A 99 -6.07 10.32 1.04
N ARG A 100 -6.97 10.59 1.99
CA ARG A 100 -7.27 9.71 3.12
C ARG A 100 -7.90 8.39 2.65
N ALA A 101 -8.91 8.45 1.78
CA ALA A 101 -9.54 7.27 1.18
C ALA A 101 -8.51 6.42 0.40
N ARG A 102 -7.64 7.07 -0.39
CA ARG A 102 -6.53 6.41 -1.10
C ARG A 102 -5.54 5.73 -0.15
N ALA A 103 -5.18 6.37 0.96
CA ALA A 103 -4.30 5.78 1.96
C ALA A 103 -4.95 4.57 2.64
N TRP A 104 -6.25 4.65 2.93
CA TRP A 104 -7.03 3.55 3.50
C TRP A 104 -7.12 2.37 2.53
N LEU A 105 -7.42 2.58 1.24
CA LEU A 105 -7.37 1.55 0.21
C LEU A 105 -5.99 0.91 0.08
N GLY A 106 -4.92 1.71 0.11
CA GLY A 106 -3.55 1.21 0.12
C GLY A 106 -3.23 0.34 1.34
N TRP A 107 -3.79 0.68 2.50
CA TRP A 107 -3.67 -0.14 3.72
C TRP A 107 -4.40 -1.47 3.58
N ILE A 108 -5.62 -1.49 3.03
CA ILE A 108 -6.37 -2.73 2.74
C ILE A 108 -5.56 -3.62 1.78
N ALA A 109 -5.08 -3.07 0.66
CA ALA A 109 -4.30 -3.81 -0.32
C ALA A 109 -3.01 -4.40 0.30
N ARG A 110 -2.28 -3.62 1.12
CA ARG A 110 -1.11 -4.13 1.84
C ARG A 110 -1.46 -5.28 2.77
N ARG A 111 -2.56 -5.17 3.51
CA ARG A 111 -3.03 -6.22 4.42
C ARG A 111 -3.36 -7.50 3.65
N LEU A 112 -4.07 -7.39 2.53
CA LEU A 112 -4.39 -8.52 1.66
C LEU A 112 -3.14 -9.25 1.16
N VAL A 113 -2.13 -8.50 0.68
CA VAL A 113 -0.85 -9.10 0.28
C VAL A 113 -0.18 -9.83 1.44
N GLN A 114 -0.15 -9.22 2.64
CA GLN A 114 0.39 -9.87 3.83
C GLN A 114 -0.38 -11.14 4.21
N GLU A 115 -1.69 -11.18 4.02
CA GLU A 115 -2.51 -12.38 4.28
C GLU A 115 -2.24 -13.49 3.25
N THR A 116 -2.08 -13.13 1.98
CA THR A 116 -1.66 -14.06 0.91
C THR A 116 -0.29 -14.66 1.21
N LEU A 117 0.69 -13.83 1.58
CA LEU A 117 2.06 -14.28 1.91
C LEU A 117 2.17 -15.05 3.24
N ARG A 118 1.12 -15.03 4.07
CA ARG A 118 1.04 -15.90 5.26
C ARG A 118 0.45 -17.27 4.94
N GLY A 119 0.12 -17.55 3.68
CA GLY A 119 -0.59 -18.75 3.27
C GLY A 119 -2.03 -18.85 3.80
N ARG A 120 -2.57 -17.76 4.40
CA ARG A 120 -3.92 -17.74 4.99
C ARG A 120 -5.01 -17.53 3.94
N ARG A 121 -4.63 -17.02 2.78
CA ARG A 121 -5.51 -16.84 1.63
C ARG A 121 -4.79 -17.40 0.41
N ARG A 122 -5.13 -18.62 -0.01
CA ARG A 122 -4.90 -18.99 -1.41
C ARG A 122 -5.85 -18.11 -2.19
N VAL A 123 -5.35 -17.08 -2.87
CA VAL A 123 -6.16 -16.30 -3.79
C VAL A 123 -6.63 -17.31 -4.84
N PRO A 124 -7.92 -17.71 -4.85
CA PRO A 124 -8.41 -18.52 -5.94
C PRO A 124 -8.30 -17.62 -7.15
N THR A 125 -7.51 -18.01 -8.15
CA THR A 125 -7.46 -17.32 -9.45
C THR A 125 -8.80 -17.55 -10.14
N LYS A 126 -9.87 -16.94 -9.61
CA LYS A 126 -11.13 -16.81 -10.32
C LYS A 126 -10.86 -15.72 -11.35
N SER A 127 -10.59 -16.15 -12.57
CA SER A 127 -10.51 -15.29 -13.74
C SER A 127 -11.81 -14.49 -13.83
N LEU A 128 -11.81 -13.28 -13.26
CA LEU A 128 -12.87 -12.31 -13.50
C LEU A 128 -12.78 -11.95 -14.98
N ARG A 129 -13.92 -11.95 -15.68
CA ARG A 129 -13.95 -11.62 -17.11
C ARG A 129 -13.23 -10.29 -17.34
N LEU A 130 -12.24 -10.34 -18.22
CA LEU A 130 -11.23 -9.31 -18.50
C LEU A 130 -11.83 -7.96 -18.95
N ASP A 131 -13.11 -7.97 -19.33
CA ASP A 131 -13.78 -6.91 -20.08
C ASP A 131 -13.92 -5.58 -19.32
N HIS A 132 -13.91 -5.59 -17.98
CA HIS A 132 -14.03 -4.36 -17.18
C HIS A 132 -12.66 -3.69 -16.90
N TRP A 133 -11.55 -4.44 -16.98
CA TRP A 133 -10.22 -3.92 -16.67
C TRP A 133 -9.56 -3.23 -17.87
N GLN A 134 -9.96 -3.57 -19.09
CA GLN A 134 -9.45 -2.94 -20.31
C GLN A 134 -9.84 -1.46 -20.44
N GLN A 135 -10.88 -1.03 -19.73
CA GLN A 135 -11.39 0.34 -19.79
C GLN A 135 -10.82 1.25 -18.72
N VAL A 136 -9.96 0.75 -17.81
CA VAL A 136 -9.31 1.60 -16.81
C VAL A 136 -8.27 2.44 -17.53
N PRO A 137 -8.47 3.78 -17.65
CA PRO A 137 -7.45 4.63 -18.27
C PRO A 137 -6.16 4.50 -17.46
N ALA A 138 -5.02 4.47 -18.12
CA ALA A 138 -3.75 4.65 -17.43
C ALA A 138 -3.87 5.94 -16.61
N ALA A 139 -3.80 5.86 -15.28
CA ALA A 139 -4.05 7.01 -14.44
C ALA A 139 -3.04 8.11 -14.80
N ASP A 140 -3.52 9.22 -15.39
CA ASP A 140 -2.77 10.47 -15.64
C ASP A 140 -2.47 11.19 -14.32
N ARG A 141 -1.87 10.49 -13.36
CA ARG A 141 -1.30 11.15 -12.19
C ARG A 141 0.09 11.60 -12.61
N PRO A 142 0.43 12.90 -12.48
CA PRO A 142 1.80 13.33 -12.69
C PRO A 142 2.66 12.54 -11.72
N GLU A 143 3.50 11.67 -12.28
CA GLU A 143 4.39 10.83 -11.53
C GLU A 143 5.32 11.79 -10.78
N ARG A 144 5.18 11.87 -9.45
CA ARG A 144 6.08 12.71 -8.66
C ARG A 144 7.48 12.18 -8.93
N ALA A 145 8.33 13.03 -9.49
CA ALA A 145 9.71 12.67 -9.73
C ALA A 145 10.33 12.20 -8.40
N PRO A 146 10.98 11.01 -8.38
CA PRO A 146 11.58 10.50 -7.16
C PRO A 146 12.63 11.48 -6.65
N SER A 147 12.64 11.67 -5.33
CA SER A 147 13.66 12.48 -4.66
C SER A 147 15.07 11.92 -4.92
N PRO A 148 16.14 12.72 -4.75
CA PRO A 148 17.52 12.23 -4.86
C PRO A 148 17.77 10.98 -4.01
N ASP A 149 17.29 10.95 -2.77
CA ASP A 149 17.46 9.82 -1.85
C ASP A 149 16.69 8.58 -2.32
N GLU A 150 15.45 8.75 -2.78
CA GLU A 150 14.68 7.64 -3.37
C GLU A 150 15.40 7.05 -4.59
N ARG A 151 15.95 7.88 -5.47
CA ARG A 151 16.73 7.43 -6.64
C ARG A 151 17.95 6.61 -6.22
N LEU A 152 18.68 7.06 -5.20
CA LEU A 152 19.83 6.31 -4.67
C LEU A 152 19.42 4.96 -4.10
N VAL A 153 18.32 4.90 -3.33
CA VAL A 153 17.79 3.64 -2.79
C VAL A 153 17.33 2.72 -3.91
N HIS A 154 16.67 3.24 -4.95
CA HIS A 154 16.25 2.47 -6.12
C HIS A 154 17.45 1.87 -6.86
N GLN A 155 18.51 2.64 -7.08
CA GLN A 155 19.76 2.15 -7.68
C GLN A 155 20.44 1.09 -6.81
N ALA A 156 20.51 1.32 -5.50
CA ALA A 156 21.07 0.35 -4.55
C ALA A 156 20.31 -0.99 -4.60
N LEU A 157 18.98 -0.94 -4.64
CA LEU A 157 18.15 -2.15 -4.78
C LEU A 157 18.35 -2.84 -6.13
N ALA A 158 18.45 -2.09 -7.22
CA ALA A 158 18.69 -2.63 -8.56
C ALA A 158 20.06 -3.31 -8.69
N SER A 159 21.05 -2.90 -7.90
CA SER A 159 22.38 -3.53 -7.86
C SER A 159 22.42 -4.91 -7.17
N LEU A 160 21.36 -5.26 -6.42
CA LEU A 160 21.26 -6.57 -5.79
C LEU A 160 20.83 -7.63 -6.80
N ASN A 161 21.22 -8.89 -6.58
CA ASN A 161 20.69 -9.99 -7.41
C ASN A 161 19.20 -10.25 -7.10
N GLU A 162 18.50 -10.97 -7.99
CA GLU A 162 17.06 -11.23 -7.88
C GLU A 162 16.67 -11.87 -6.54
N ARG A 163 17.48 -12.81 -6.05
CA ARG A 163 17.24 -13.49 -4.76
C ARG A 163 17.30 -12.51 -3.60
N GLU A 164 18.31 -11.65 -3.56
CA GLU A 164 18.47 -10.60 -2.55
C GLU A 164 17.35 -9.56 -2.64
N GLN A 165 16.99 -9.12 -3.85
CA GLN A 165 15.88 -8.20 -4.07
C GLN A 165 14.57 -8.78 -3.55
N LEU A 166 14.26 -10.04 -3.84
CA LEU A 166 13.06 -10.70 -3.35
C LEU A 166 13.02 -10.74 -1.83
N VAL A 167 14.14 -11.12 -1.19
CA VAL A 167 14.25 -11.13 0.28
C VAL A 167 14.01 -9.75 0.87
N ILE A 168 14.65 -8.71 0.33
CA ILE A 168 14.48 -7.34 0.80
C ILE A 168 13.03 -6.87 0.61
N ARG A 169 12.49 -6.95 -0.61
CA ARG A 169 11.11 -6.53 -0.92
C ARG A 169 10.10 -7.23 -0.01
N THR A 170 10.25 -8.54 0.18
CA THR A 170 9.43 -9.32 1.10
C THR A 170 9.61 -8.76 2.51
N THR A 171 10.81 -8.83 3.11
CA THR A 171 11.04 -8.42 4.52
C THR A 171 10.54 -7.02 4.88
N PHE A 172 10.66 -6.05 3.97
CA PHE A 172 10.20 -4.68 4.22
C PHE A 172 8.68 -4.52 4.27
N GLN A 173 7.89 -5.46 3.74
CA GLN A 173 6.43 -5.44 3.92
C GLN A 173 6.00 -5.58 5.39
N TRP A 174 6.86 -6.17 6.23
CA TRP A 174 6.64 -6.32 7.67
C TRP A 174 7.41 -5.30 8.50
N TYR A 175 8.13 -4.35 7.87
CA TYR A 175 8.89 -3.34 8.58
C TYR A 175 7.99 -2.33 9.30
N ARG A 176 8.31 -2.08 10.58
CA ARG A 176 7.69 -1.10 11.46
C ARG A 176 8.79 -0.20 12.05
N PRO A 177 8.91 1.07 11.67
CA PRO A 177 10.06 1.90 12.05
C PRO A 177 10.32 1.97 13.57
N GLU A 178 9.27 1.86 14.38
CA GLU A 178 9.35 1.92 15.85
C GLU A 178 9.89 0.64 16.51
N LYS A 179 9.94 -0.50 15.81
CA LYS A 179 10.34 -1.78 16.39
C LYS A 179 11.78 -2.14 16.03
N ARG A 180 12.64 -2.26 17.04
CA ARG A 180 14.00 -2.83 16.90
C ARG A 180 13.90 -4.36 16.69
N HIS A 181 14.85 -4.92 15.92
CA HIS A 181 15.00 -6.36 15.69
C HIS A 181 13.77 -7.13 15.17
N GLN A 182 13.07 -6.55 14.20
CA GLN A 182 11.89 -7.20 13.61
C GLN A 182 12.22 -8.48 12.85
N ARG A 183 11.51 -9.53 13.25
CA ARG A 183 11.54 -10.85 12.61
C ARG A 183 10.34 -10.99 11.68
N LEU A 184 10.57 -11.62 10.54
CA LEU A 184 9.49 -12.11 9.69
C LEU A 184 8.64 -13.12 10.50
N PRO A 185 7.31 -13.17 10.29
CA PRO A 185 6.51 -14.28 10.78
C PRO A 185 7.11 -15.63 10.32
N ASN A 186 7.11 -16.64 11.20
CA ASN A 186 7.77 -17.92 10.93
C ASN A 186 7.23 -18.60 9.66
N GLU A 187 5.92 -18.55 9.45
CA GLU A 187 5.24 -19.07 8.25
C GLU A 187 5.78 -18.43 6.96
N VAL A 188 5.86 -17.10 6.92
CA VAL A 188 6.39 -16.33 5.80
C VAL A 188 7.86 -16.64 5.54
N ALA A 189 8.67 -16.73 6.60
CA ALA A 189 10.09 -17.06 6.47
C ALA A 189 10.29 -18.48 5.92
N ALA A 190 9.49 -19.45 6.35
CA ALA A 190 9.55 -20.83 5.86
C ALA A 190 9.10 -20.93 4.39
N GLU A 191 8.05 -20.21 3.99
CA GLU A 191 7.59 -20.17 2.60
C GLU A 191 8.62 -19.52 1.69
N LEU A 192 9.15 -18.34 2.05
CA LEU A 192 10.20 -17.67 1.28
C LEU A 192 11.46 -18.55 1.16
N ALA A 193 11.80 -19.30 2.20
CA ALA A 193 12.94 -20.22 2.19
C ALA A 193 12.70 -21.35 1.19
N ARG A 194 11.49 -21.91 1.16
CA ARG A 194 11.08 -22.94 0.21
C ARG A 194 11.12 -22.44 -1.23
N THR A 195 10.54 -21.27 -1.50
CA THR A 195 10.55 -20.64 -2.84
C THR A 195 11.96 -20.41 -3.36
N LEU A 196 12.89 -20.04 -2.49
CA LEU A 196 14.29 -19.82 -2.86
C LEU A 196 15.16 -21.08 -2.77
N GLY A 197 14.61 -22.23 -2.39
CA GLY A 197 15.38 -23.47 -2.18
C GLY A 197 16.49 -23.29 -1.13
N THR A 198 16.18 -22.70 0.02
CA THR A 198 17.15 -22.39 1.08
C THR A 198 16.56 -22.59 2.48
N THR A 199 17.29 -22.18 3.53
CA THR A 199 16.86 -22.29 4.93
C THR A 199 16.51 -20.92 5.53
N PRO A 200 15.66 -20.85 6.58
CA PRO A 200 15.39 -19.58 7.27
C PRO A 200 16.64 -18.89 7.83
N GLU A 201 17.66 -19.64 8.25
CA GLU A 201 18.94 -19.07 8.66
C GLU A 201 19.66 -18.39 7.50
N ASN A 202 19.74 -19.07 6.35
CA ASN A 202 20.33 -18.50 5.14
C ASN A 202 19.56 -17.26 4.67
N LEU A 203 18.23 -17.20 4.83
CA LEU A 203 17.45 -15.98 4.58
C LEU A 203 17.88 -14.82 5.48
N ARG A 204 18.13 -15.07 6.76
CA ARG A 204 18.64 -14.03 7.69
C ARG A 204 19.99 -13.49 7.22
N GLN A 205 20.89 -14.38 6.81
CA GLN A 205 22.21 -13.99 6.29
C GLN A 205 22.11 -13.25 4.95
N LEU A 206 21.24 -13.71 4.03
CA LEU A 206 20.97 -13.01 2.77
C LEU A 206 20.44 -11.60 3.02
N ARG A 207 19.43 -11.44 3.90
CA ARG A 207 18.89 -10.14 4.29
C ARG A 207 19.98 -9.23 4.85
N ARG A 208 20.80 -9.74 5.79
CA ARG A 208 21.89 -8.97 6.41
C ARG A 208 22.90 -8.50 5.36
N ARG A 209 23.33 -9.38 4.46
CA ARG A 209 24.28 -9.05 3.38
C ARG A 209 23.69 -8.03 2.41
N ALA A 210 22.44 -8.22 1.99
CA ALA A 210 21.75 -7.29 1.09
C ALA A 210 21.61 -5.89 1.72
N LEU A 211 21.20 -5.79 3.00
CA LEU A 211 21.13 -4.51 3.71
C LEU A 211 22.50 -3.84 3.83
N ARG A 212 23.57 -4.62 4.07
CA ARG A 212 24.94 -4.10 4.12
C ARG A 212 25.34 -3.50 2.76
N LYS A 213 25.08 -4.21 1.65
CA LYS A 213 25.36 -3.71 0.29
C LYS A 213 24.60 -2.41 0.01
N ILE A 214 23.32 -2.33 0.36
CA ILE A 214 22.52 -1.10 0.21
C ILE A 214 23.13 0.06 1.00
N ALA A 215 23.48 -0.18 2.28
CA ALA A 215 24.07 0.85 3.13
C ALA A 215 25.44 1.33 2.63
N GLU A 216 26.29 0.41 2.16
CA GLU A 216 27.59 0.74 1.56
C GLU A 216 27.41 1.54 0.26
N PHE A 217 26.46 1.16 -0.61
CA PHE A 217 26.14 1.88 -1.83
C PHE A 217 25.68 3.31 -1.54
N VAL A 218 24.69 3.48 -0.66
CA VAL A 218 24.14 4.79 -0.31
C VAL A 218 25.22 5.67 0.33
N ARG A 219 26.03 5.13 1.25
CA ARG A 219 27.13 5.88 1.88
C ARG A 219 28.20 6.32 0.87
N GLY A 220 28.51 5.48 -0.10
CA GLY A 220 29.48 5.81 -1.16
C GLY A 220 29.00 6.94 -2.06
N GLN A 221 27.70 7.05 -2.29
CA GLN A 221 27.09 8.05 -3.19
C GLN A 221 26.63 9.34 -2.47
N ALA A 222 26.35 9.29 -1.16
CA ALA A 222 25.78 10.42 -0.43
C ALA A 222 26.73 11.62 -0.24
N GLY A 223 28.03 11.48 -0.54
CA GLY A 223 29.03 12.52 -0.25
C GLY A 223 29.00 12.98 1.23
N PRO A 224 29.65 14.10 1.58
CA PRO A 224 29.66 14.61 2.96
C PRO A 224 28.28 15.06 3.50
N ARG A 225 27.24 15.16 2.66
CA ARG A 225 25.97 15.84 2.96
C ARG A 225 25.04 15.11 3.94
N MET A 226 25.20 13.80 4.16
CA MET A 226 24.34 13.04 5.09
C MET A 226 24.91 12.89 6.52
N LYS A 227 26.13 13.37 6.80
CA LYS A 227 26.72 13.22 8.14
C LYS A 227 26.04 14.09 9.20
N GLU A 228 25.49 15.26 8.82
CA GLU A 228 24.93 16.21 9.80
C GLU A 228 23.59 15.78 10.41
N THR A 229 22.79 14.95 9.73
CA THR A 229 21.45 14.58 10.23
C THR A 229 21.46 13.43 11.23
N THR A 230 22.57 12.70 11.39
CA THR A 230 22.63 11.56 12.31
C THR A 230 23.23 11.96 13.68
N ASP A 231 24.13 12.94 13.72
CA ASP A 231 24.78 13.39 14.97
C ASP A 231 23.92 14.38 15.79
N ALA A 232 22.85 14.96 15.20
CA ALA A 232 21.96 15.88 15.89
C ALA A 232 20.91 15.22 16.82
N GLN A 233 20.81 13.88 16.86
CA GLN A 233 19.82 13.17 17.69
C GLN A 233 20.37 12.54 18.98
N GLU A 234 21.67 12.64 19.25
CA GLU A 234 22.27 12.27 20.55
C GLU A 234 22.48 13.52 21.43
N THR A 235 21.40 14.25 21.74
CA THR A 235 21.42 15.13 22.92
C THR A 235 20.92 14.32 24.12
N PRO A 236 21.73 14.08 25.16
CA PRO A 236 21.27 13.39 26.35
C PRO A 236 20.21 14.27 27.05
N ARG A 237 18.98 13.76 27.16
CA ARG A 237 17.98 14.31 28.09
C ARG A 237 18.54 14.24 29.50
N GLN A 238 19.09 15.34 29.99
CA GLN A 238 19.44 15.51 31.40
C GLN A 238 18.15 15.38 32.22
N ALA A 239 18.12 14.39 33.11
CA ALA A 239 17.03 14.17 34.04
C ALA A 239 16.99 15.29 35.10
N PRO A 240 15.81 15.81 35.47
CA PRO A 240 15.71 16.83 36.50
C PRO A 240 16.06 16.22 37.87
N ARG A 241 17.06 16.82 38.53
CA ARG A 241 17.43 16.55 39.92
C ARG A 241 16.21 16.79 40.82
N ARG A 242 15.67 15.72 41.41
CA ARG A 242 14.70 15.83 42.51
C ARG A 242 15.40 16.47 43.72
N ARG A 243 15.03 17.71 44.04
CA ARG A 243 15.30 18.32 45.35
C ARG A 243 14.45 17.58 46.38
N ARG A 244 15.10 16.96 47.36
CA ARG A 244 14.48 16.55 48.61
C ARG A 244 14.20 17.82 49.41
N GLY A 245 12.94 18.06 49.70
CA GLY A 245 12.45 18.80 50.86
C GLY A 245 11.75 17.79 51.76
#